data_AF-A0A7X0DG40-F1
#
_entry.id   AF-A0A7X0DG40-F1
#
_cell.length_a   1.000
_cell.length_b   1.000
_cell.length_c   1.000
_cell.angle_alpha   90.00
_cell.angle_beta   90.00
_cell.angle_gamma   90.00
#
_symmetry.space_group_name_H-M   'P 1'
#
loop_
_entity.id
_entity.type
_entity.pdbx_description
1 polymer ?
#
loop_
_entity_poly.entity_id
_entity_poly.type
_entity_poly.pdbx_seq_one_letter_code
_entity_poly.pdbx_strand_id
1 'polypeptide(L)'
;MNAPRTIAEYLEQLRAALRGADPALIQDALYDAEEHLRAELAEQPGRNEAAMLEHVVGSYGAPDEVADIYRDQEIKIQRAIRPPPPPQHRSVLGKFFGVAADPHTYGALFYLLLALVTGIFYFTWAVTGLSLSAGLSVLIIGIPFFLLFLGSVRGLSLLEGRIVETMLGVRMPRRPPYPAQQGLPLLKRIGAMFTDGRTWTTLFYMLLMLPLGIIYFTIAVTFLSVSLAFIGSPFVKAFGLNVINMDVDGFSYYGPGWAGTIALCLVGIVLLFASLHLVRGIGRLHGQIAKGLLVPSSAA
;
A
#
# COMPACT_ATOMS: atom_id res chain seq x y z
N MET A 1 0.19 34.31 13.12
CA MET A 1 -0.90 33.82 12.25
C MET A 1 -2.23 34.28 12.82
N ASN A 2 -3.24 34.53 11.99
CA ASN A 2 -4.57 34.90 12.48
C ASN A 2 -5.21 33.69 13.18
N ALA A 3 -5.87 33.92 14.31
CA ALA A 3 -6.61 32.88 15.00
C ALA A 3 -7.70 32.31 14.05
N PRO A 4 -7.75 30.97 13.85
CA PRO A 4 -8.72 30.35 12.96
C PRO A 4 -10.14 30.56 13.50
N ARG A 5 -11.06 30.99 12.64
CA ARG A 5 -12.46 31.30 13.00
C ARG A 5 -13.42 30.17 12.66
N THR A 6 -12.98 29.22 11.84
CA THR A 6 -13.74 28.02 11.47
C THR A 6 -12.85 26.78 11.55
N ILE A 7 -13.47 25.60 11.70
CA ILE A 7 -12.75 24.32 11.68
C ILE A 7 -11.99 24.16 10.35
N ALA A 8 -12.59 24.61 9.25
CA ALA A 8 -11.96 24.56 7.92
C ALA A 8 -10.65 25.39 7.87
N GLU A 9 -10.67 26.61 8.40
CA GLU A 9 -9.47 27.46 8.50
C GLU A 9 -8.39 26.84 9.39
N TYR A 10 -8.78 26.22 10.52
CA TYR A 10 -7.84 25.51 11.39
C TYR A 10 -7.15 24.36 10.64
N LEU A 11 -7.93 23.53 9.94
CA LEU A 11 -7.39 22.39 9.18
C LEU A 11 -6.53 22.82 8.00
N GLU A 12 -6.84 23.94 7.36
CA GLU A 12 -6.01 24.51 6.29
C GLU A 12 -4.68 25.02 6.83
N GLN A 13 -4.69 25.70 7.99
CA GLN A 13 -3.47 26.13 8.67
C GLN A 13 -2.64 24.94 9.13
N LEU A 14 -3.26 23.90 9.71
CA LEU A 14 -2.57 22.67 10.13
C LEU A 14 -1.96 21.93 8.93
N ARG A 15 -2.68 21.83 7.81
CA ARG A 15 -2.15 21.27 6.56
C ARG A 15 -0.97 22.09 6.04
N ALA A 16 -1.08 23.42 6.08
CA ALA A 16 -0.02 24.33 5.67
C ALA A 16 1.23 24.17 6.54
N ALA A 17 1.05 24.02 7.86
CA ALA A 17 2.12 23.80 8.84
C ALA A 17 2.80 22.44 8.64
N LEU A 18 2.04 21.39 8.29
CA LEU A 18 2.56 20.04 8.02
C LEU A 18 3.14 19.86 6.60
N ARG A 19 3.28 20.93 5.79
CA ARG A 19 3.91 20.84 4.47
C ARG A 19 5.31 20.20 4.56
N GLY A 20 5.58 19.28 3.63
CA GLY A 20 6.84 18.51 3.58
C GLY A 20 6.86 17.25 4.47
N ALA A 21 5.85 17.04 5.32
CA ALA A 21 5.68 15.79 6.05
C ALA A 21 5.15 14.65 5.16
N ASP A 22 5.20 13.43 5.67
CA ASP A 22 4.65 12.25 4.99
C ASP A 22 3.14 12.44 4.72
N PRO A 23 2.64 12.22 3.49
CA PRO A 23 1.21 12.33 3.18
C PRO A 23 0.30 11.51 4.09
N ALA A 24 0.77 10.35 4.57
CA ALA A 24 0.03 9.53 5.53
C ALA A 24 -0.10 10.20 6.90
N LEU A 25 0.97 10.85 7.37
CA LEU A 25 0.94 11.61 8.63
C LEU A 25 -0.01 12.81 8.52
N ILE A 26 0.04 13.53 7.40
CA ILE A 26 -0.86 14.66 7.16
C ILE A 26 -2.32 14.20 7.21
N GLN A 27 -2.66 13.09 6.57
CA GLN A 27 -4.03 12.57 6.59
C GLN A 27 -4.47 12.16 8.00
N ASP A 28 -3.62 11.42 8.73
CA ASP A 28 -3.94 10.96 10.09
C ASP A 28 -4.11 12.17 11.05
N ALA A 29 -3.20 13.15 11.00
CA ALA A 29 -3.24 14.34 11.85
C ALA A 29 -4.48 15.22 11.58
N LEU A 30 -4.84 15.42 10.31
CA LEU A 30 -6.05 16.17 9.95
C LEU A 30 -7.32 15.45 10.41
N TYR A 31 -7.37 14.12 10.31
CA TYR A 31 -8.51 13.33 10.76
C TYR A 31 -8.72 13.48 12.27
N ASP A 32 -7.66 13.23 13.06
CA ASP A 32 -7.73 13.26 14.52
C ASP A 32 -8.05 14.69 15.02
N ALA A 33 -7.50 15.73 14.37
CA ALA A 33 -7.83 17.12 14.69
C ALA A 33 -9.29 17.47 14.37
N GLU A 34 -9.79 17.10 13.19
CA GLU A 34 -11.19 17.37 12.81
C GLU A 34 -12.18 16.63 13.72
N GLU A 35 -11.89 15.37 14.06
CA GLU A 35 -12.73 14.58 14.98
C GLU A 35 -12.81 15.24 16.36
N HIS A 36 -11.68 15.69 16.91
CA HIS A 36 -11.62 16.35 18.20
C HIS A 36 -12.38 17.69 18.20
N LEU A 37 -12.11 18.55 17.21
CA LEU A 37 -12.75 19.87 17.09
C LEU A 37 -14.27 19.77 16.95
N ARG A 38 -14.76 18.78 16.19
CA ARG A 38 -16.20 18.56 16.02
C ARG A 38 -16.85 17.95 17.27
N ALA A 39 -16.15 17.09 18.00
CA ALA A 39 -16.64 16.55 19.26
C ALA A 39 -16.81 17.67 20.31
N GLU A 40 -15.83 18.57 20.45
CA GLU A 40 -15.94 19.71 21.35
C GLU A 40 -17.07 20.67 20.95
N LEU A 41 -17.27 20.91 19.66
CA LEU A 41 -18.40 21.72 19.17
C LEU A 41 -19.76 21.08 19.53
N ALA A 42 -19.87 19.75 19.42
CA ALA A 42 -21.10 19.03 19.73
C ALA A 42 -21.44 19.06 21.23
N GLU A 43 -20.43 19.12 22.11
CA GLU A 43 -20.61 19.25 23.55
C GLU A 43 -21.02 20.67 23.98
N GLN A 44 -20.73 21.70 23.17
CA GLN A 44 -21.04 23.10 23.48
C GLN A 44 -21.87 23.81 22.36
N PRO A 45 -23.09 23.35 22.07
CA PRO A 45 -23.89 23.83 20.92
C PRO A 45 -24.36 25.29 21.00
N GLY A 46 -24.19 25.96 22.15
CA GLY A 46 -24.64 27.34 22.38
C GLY A 46 -23.58 28.44 22.17
N ARG A 47 -22.32 28.08 21.88
CA ARG A 47 -21.23 29.05 21.67
C ARG A 47 -20.99 29.32 20.18
N ASN A 48 -20.64 30.57 19.87
CA ASN A 48 -20.23 30.97 18.52
C ASN A 48 -18.95 30.20 18.11
N GLU A 49 -18.92 29.62 16.91
CA GLU A 49 -17.85 28.73 16.43
C GLU A 49 -16.45 29.37 16.56
N ALA A 50 -16.32 30.66 16.25
CA ALA A 50 -15.05 31.39 16.38
C ALA A 50 -14.57 31.53 17.83
N ALA A 51 -15.49 31.76 18.78
CA ALA A 51 -15.14 31.88 20.20
C ALA A 51 -14.82 30.52 20.83
N MET A 52 -15.44 29.46 20.30
CA MET A 52 -15.11 28.07 20.66
C MET A 52 -13.71 27.73 20.16
N LEU A 53 -13.40 28.00 18.88
CA LEU A 53 -12.06 27.75 18.31
C LEU A 53 -10.94 28.51 19.01
N GLU A 54 -11.16 29.76 19.44
CA GLU A 54 -10.19 30.47 20.30
C GLU A 54 -9.92 29.73 21.61
N HIS A 55 -10.96 29.12 22.19
CA HIS A 55 -10.83 28.31 23.41
C HIS A 55 -10.12 26.97 23.12
N VAL A 56 -10.43 26.30 22.01
CA VAL A 56 -9.80 25.01 21.64
C VAL A 56 -8.34 25.17 21.24
N VAL A 57 -7.99 26.28 20.58
CA VAL A 57 -6.57 26.60 20.35
C VAL A 57 -5.81 26.70 21.68
N GLY A 58 -6.48 27.10 22.77
CA GLY A 58 -5.90 27.09 24.12
C GLY A 58 -5.79 25.70 24.77
N SER A 59 -6.69 24.74 24.47
CA SER A 59 -6.69 23.39 25.07
C SER A 59 -5.97 22.35 24.22
N TYR A 60 -6.28 22.29 22.92
CA TYR A 60 -5.73 21.38 21.92
C TYR A 60 -4.40 21.87 21.34
N GLY A 61 -4.21 23.19 21.30
CA GLY A 61 -2.99 23.85 20.81
C GLY A 61 -3.18 24.60 19.49
N ALA A 62 -2.22 25.47 19.16
CA ALA A 62 -2.23 26.17 17.88
C ALA A 62 -1.87 25.20 16.72
N PRO A 63 -2.33 25.47 15.48
CA PRO A 63 -2.05 24.60 14.33
C PRO A 63 -0.56 24.26 14.14
N ASP A 64 0.34 25.22 14.35
CA ASP A 64 1.79 25.01 14.23
C ASP A 64 2.34 24.13 15.37
N GLU A 65 1.89 24.34 16.60
CA GLU A 65 2.31 23.54 17.77
C GLU A 65 1.84 22.10 17.63
N VAL A 66 0.59 21.90 17.20
CA VAL A 66 0.04 20.57 16.92
C VAL A 66 0.82 19.90 15.79
N ALA A 67 1.17 20.62 14.72
CA ALA A 67 1.99 20.10 13.64
C ALA A 67 3.36 19.61 14.13
N ASP A 68 4.01 20.36 15.02
CA ASP A 68 5.31 19.99 15.59
C ASP A 68 5.20 18.77 16.51
N ILE A 69 4.13 18.65 17.31
CA ILE A 69 3.85 17.45 18.12
C ILE A 69 3.73 16.22 17.21
N TYR A 70 2.98 16.30 16.11
CA TYR A 70 2.82 15.18 15.17
C TYR A 70 4.14 14.80 14.49
N ARG A 71 4.97 15.78 14.10
CA ARG A 71 6.31 15.52 13.55
C ARG A 71 7.20 14.81 14.56
N ASP A 72 7.25 15.29 15.79
CA ASP A 72 8.06 14.71 16.85
C ASP A 72 7.60 13.31 17.23
N GLN A 73 6.28 13.10 17.32
CA GLN A 73 5.71 11.79 17.57
C GLN A 73 6.03 10.82 16.43
N GLU A 74 5.88 11.22 15.17
CA GLU A 74 6.23 10.37 14.03
C GLU A 74 7.73 10.02 14.08
N ILE A 75 8.62 10.97 14.37
CA ILE A 75 10.06 10.70 14.51
C ILE A 75 10.32 9.69 15.64
N LYS A 76 9.67 9.84 16.80
CA LYS A 76 9.81 8.90 17.94
C LYS A 76 9.30 7.51 17.58
N ILE A 77 8.12 7.42 16.97
CA ILE A 77 7.49 6.16 16.54
C ILE A 77 8.37 5.46 15.50
N GLN A 78 8.83 6.19 14.48
CA GLN A 78 9.73 5.66 13.45
C GLN A 78 11.04 5.16 14.05
N ARG A 79 11.62 5.89 15.01
CA ARG A 79 12.84 5.44 15.72
C ARG A 79 12.60 4.19 16.56
N ALA A 80 11.44 4.08 17.22
CA ALA A 80 11.09 2.93 18.04
C ALA A 80 10.80 1.66 17.22
N ILE A 81 10.20 1.81 16.03
CA ILE A 81 9.85 0.68 15.15
C ILE A 81 11.05 0.23 14.29
N ARG A 82 12.04 1.11 14.08
CA ARG A 82 13.20 0.80 13.23
C ARG A 82 13.95 -0.42 13.79
N PRO A 83 14.02 -1.54 13.06
CA PRO A 83 14.78 -2.70 13.51
C PRO A 83 16.27 -2.33 13.68
N PRO A 84 16.98 -3.00 14.60
CA PRO A 84 18.41 -2.77 14.79
C PRO A 84 19.14 -2.92 13.44
N PRO A 85 20.10 -2.02 13.12
CA PRO A 85 20.77 -2.06 11.84
C PRO A 85 21.43 -3.43 11.65
N PRO A 86 21.20 -4.11 10.51
CA PRO A 86 21.81 -5.41 10.27
C PRO A 86 23.34 -5.28 10.30
N PRO A 87 24.07 -6.32 10.72
CA PRO A 87 25.53 -6.28 10.76
C PRO A 87 26.08 -5.87 9.39
N GLN A 88 26.96 -4.87 9.37
CA GLN A 88 27.48 -4.32 8.11
C GLN A 88 28.37 -5.37 7.41
N HIS A 89 27.83 -6.04 6.40
CA HIS A 89 28.62 -6.92 5.55
C HIS A 89 29.58 -6.09 4.69
N ARG A 90 30.89 -6.23 4.95
CA ARG A 90 31.94 -5.50 4.25
C ARG A 90 32.20 -6.01 2.83
N SER A 91 31.77 -7.23 2.48
CA SER A 91 31.99 -7.84 1.16
C SER A 91 30.77 -7.76 0.23
N VAL A 92 31.00 -7.69 -1.08
CA VAL A 92 29.94 -7.68 -2.11
C VAL A 92 29.11 -8.97 -2.07
N LEU A 93 29.75 -10.12 -1.85
CA LEU A 93 29.08 -11.40 -1.66
C LEU A 93 28.20 -11.41 -0.39
N GLY A 94 28.69 -10.86 0.72
CA GLY A 94 27.90 -10.76 1.95
C GLY A 94 26.66 -9.88 1.80
N LYS A 95 26.73 -8.82 0.99
CA LYS A 95 25.57 -7.98 0.65
C LYS A 95 24.55 -8.70 -0.24
N PHE A 96 25.03 -9.51 -1.18
CA PHE A 96 24.18 -10.28 -2.10
C PHE A 96 23.43 -11.41 -1.37
N PHE A 97 24.14 -12.20 -0.56
CA PHE A 97 23.53 -13.28 0.22
C PHE A 97 22.77 -12.78 1.47
N GLY A 98 23.07 -11.58 1.97
CA GLY A 98 22.40 -10.99 3.12
C GLY A 98 20.91 -10.72 2.93
N VAL A 99 20.39 -10.75 1.70
CA VAL A 99 18.96 -10.55 1.42
C VAL A 99 18.07 -11.65 2.00
N ALA A 100 18.57 -12.87 2.13
CA ALA A 100 17.84 -13.96 2.78
C ALA A 100 17.72 -13.78 4.30
N ALA A 101 18.51 -12.89 4.92
CA ALA A 101 18.39 -12.57 6.34
C ALA A 101 17.41 -11.41 6.60
N ASP A 102 16.92 -10.72 5.56
CA ASP A 102 16.03 -9.57 5.69
C ASP A 102 14.55 -10.02 5.70
N PRO A 103 13.82 -9.85 6.82
CA PRO A 103 12.41 -10.25 6.92
C PRO A 103 11.51 -9.57 5.88
N HIS A 104 11.85 -8.35 5.45
CA HIS A 104 11.04 -7.61 4.47
C HIS A 104 11.07 -8.25 3.08
N THR A 105 12.13 -9.01 2.76
CA THR A 105 12.20 -9.77 1.50
C THR A 105 11.10 -10.82 1.44
N TYR A 106 10.87 -11.54 2.54
CA TYR A 106 9.83 -12.57 2.62
C TYR A 106 8.43 -11.96 2.66
N GLY A 107 8.27 -10.81 3.33
CA GLY A 107 7.04 -10.03 3.27
C GLY A 107 6.68 -9.62 1.84
N ALA A 108 7.65 -9.10 1.09
CA ALA A 108 7.46 -8.76 -0.33
C ALA A 108 7.20 -10.00 -1.19
N LEU A 109 7.90 -11.12 -0.96
CA LEU A 109 7.65 -12.36 -1.70
C LEU A 109 6.22 -12.87 -1.49
N PHE A 110 5.78 -12.89 -0.23
CA PHE A 110 4.43 -13.29 0.13
C PHE A 110 3.39 -12.34 -0.50
N TYR A 111 3.67 -11.03 -0.49
CA TYR A 111 2.83 -10.05 -1.18
C TYR A 111 2.70 -10.34 -2.68
N LEU A 112 3.81 -10.61 -3.39
CA LEU A 112 3.78 -10.92 -4.83
C LEU A 112 2.93 -12.16 -5.15
N LEU A 113 2.94 -13.17 -4.27
CA LEU A 113 2.10 -14.37 -4.41
C LEU A 113 0.62 -14.06 -4.13
N LEU A 114 0.36 -13.25 -3.11
CA LEU A 114 -0.99 -12.83 -2.72
C LEU A 114 -1.63 -11.85 -3.73
N ALA A 115 -0.81 -11.05 -4.42
CA ALA A 115 -1.23 -10.00 -5.33
C ALA A 115 -2.13 -10.47 -6.47
N LEU A 116 -2.01 -11.74 -6.91
CA LEU A 116 -2.93 -12.30 -7.90
C LEU A 116 -4.34 -12.46 -7.32
N VAL A 117 -4.44 -12.99 -6.10
CA VAL A 117 -5.73 -13.23 -5.44
C VAL A 117 -6.41 -11.90 -5.10
N THR A 118 -5.67 -10.96 -4.49
CA THR A 118 -6.22 -9.63 -4.20
C THR A 118 -6.51 -8.86 -5.49
N GLY A 119 -5.68 -9.03 -6.53
CA GLY A 119 -5.88 -8.41 -7.83
C GLY A 119 -7.16 -8.85 -8.54
N ILE A 120 -7.44 -10.16 -8.55
CA ILE A 120 -8.70 -10.70 -9.09
C ILE A 120 -9.89 -10.14 -8.30
N PHE A 121 -9.81 -10.15 -6.97
CA PHE A 121 -10.88 -9.66 -6.11
C PHE A 121 -11.17 -8.17 -6.33
N TYR A 122 -10.15 -7.31 -6.30
CA TYR A 122 -10.32 -5.87 -6.49
C TYR A 122 -10.80 -5.50 -7.88
N PHE A 123 -10.24 -6.13 -8.92
CA PHE A 123 -10.68 -5.90 -10.29
C PHE A 123 -12.14 -6.30 -10.49
N THR A 124 -12.50 -7.51 -10.02
CA THR A 124 -13.88 -8.00 -10.14
C THR A 124 -14.84 -7.10 -9.38
N TRP A 125 -14.48 -6.70 -8.16
CA TRP A 125 -15.30 -5.79 -7.36
C TRP A 125 -15.49 -4.42 -8.02
N ALA A 126 -14.42 -3.83 -8.55
CA ALA A 126 -14.48 -2.53 -9.22
C ALA A 126 -15.32 -2.59 -10.50
N VAL A 127 -15.09 -3.58 -11.36
CA VAL A 127 -15.82 -3.74 -12.63
C VAL A 127 -17.29 -4.05 -12.39
N THR A 128 -17.60 -5.00 -11.49
CA THR A 128 -18.99 -5.36 -11.18
C THR A 128 -19.73 -4.23 -10.48
N GLY A 129 -19.11 -3.57 -9.50
CA GLY A 129 -19.70 -2.45 -8.78
C GLY A 129 -19.95 -1.24 -9.68
N LEU A 130 -19.02 -0.91 -10.58
CA LEU A 130 -19.23 0.16 -11.58
C LEU A 130 -20.34 -0.20 -12.57
N SER A 131 -20.33 -1.43 -13.08
CA SER A 131 -21.34 -1.90 -14.05
C SER A 131 -22.74 -1.92 -13.44
N LEU A 132 -22.88 -2.44 -12.22
CA LEU A 132 -24.14 -2.44 -11.48
C LEU A 132 -24.58 -1.01 -11.13
N SER A 133 -23.67 -0.14 -10.74
CA SER A 133 -24.01 1.26 -10.45
C SER A 133 -24.54 1.98 -11.69
N ALA A 134 -23.92 1.76 -12.85
CA ALA A 134 -24.38 2.31 -14.12
C ALA A 134 -25.71 1.69 -14.59
N GLY A 135 -25.89 0.38 -14.42
CA GLY A 135 -27.14 -0.30 -14.79
C GLY A 135 -28.32 0.10 -13.89
N LEU A 136 -28.07 0.19 -12.58
CA LEU A 136 -29.08 0.56 -11.59
C LEU A 136 -29.32 2.07 -11.54
N SER A 137 -28.52 2.91 -12.19
CA SER A 137 -28.71 4.38 -12.14
C SER A 137 -30.04 4.85 -12.75
N VAL A 138 -30.63 4.05 -13.65
CA VAL A 138 -31.97 4.28 -14.20
C VAL A 138 -33.05 4.03 -13.15
N LEU A 139 -32.75 3.21 -12.14
CA LEU A 139 -33.64 2.88 -11.04
C LEU A 139 -33.38 3.80 -9.84
N ILE A 140 -34.42 4.03 -9.03
CA ILE A 140 -34.30 4.82 -7.80
C ILE A 140 -33.30 4.17 -6.82
N ILE A 141 -33.15 2.84 -6.87
CA ILE A 141 -32.23 2.08 -6.01
C ILE A 141 -30.74 2.22 -6.41
N GLY A 142 -30.45 2.78 -7.59
CA GLY A 142 -29.07 2.96 -8.06
C GLY A 142 -28.24 3.87 -7.16
N ILE A 143 -28.85 4.94 -6.63
CA ILE A 143 -28.15 5.88 -5.74
C ILE A 143 -27.72 5.19 -4.44
N PRO A 144 -28.60 4.53 -3.66
CA PRO A 144 -28.19 3.76 -2.49
C PRO A 144 -27.11 2.72 -2.78
N PHE A 145 -27.24 1.97 -3.88
CA PHE A 145 -26.25 0.97 -4.26
C PHE A 145 -24.87 1.59 -4.54
N PHE A 146 -24.83 2.67 -5.33
CA PHE A 146 -23.59 3.38 -5.64
C PHE A 146 -22.90 3.90 -4.39
N LEU A 147 -23.66 4.43 -3.43
CA LEU A 147 -23.13 4.88 -2.14
C LEU A 147 -22.50 3.74 -1.33
N LEU A 148 -23.18 2.59 -1.27
CA LEU A 148 -22.64 1.39 -0.62
C LEU A 148 -21.38 0.89 -1.33
N PHE A 149 -21.37 0.90 -2.66
CA PHE A 149 -20.22 0.55 -3.46
C PHE A 149 -19.03 1.49 -3.16
N LEU A 150 -19.21 2.81 -3.18
CA LEU A 150 -18.14 3.75 -2.82
C LEU A 150 -17.63 3.56 -1.39
N GLY A 151 -18.54 3.31 -0.44
CA GLY A 151 -18.17 2.97 0.93
C GLY A 151 -17.30 1.70 1.00
N SER A 152 -17.67 0.66 0.26
CA SER A 152 -16.88 -0.58 0.17
C SER A 152 -15.51 -0.35 -0.45
N VAL A 153 -15.40 0.46 -1.51
CA VAL A 153 -14.13 0.79 -2.18
C VAL A 153 -13.17 1.47 -1.21
N ARG A 154 -13.68 2.39 -0.39
CA ARG A 154 -12.88 3.06 0.66
C ARG A 154 -12.42 2.07 1.74
N GLY A 155 -13.29 1.16 2.16
CA GLY A 155 -12.92 0.10 3.11
C GLY A 155 -11.82 -0.83 2.57
N LEU A 156 -11.96 -1.27 1.33
CA LEU A 156 -10.98 -2.11 0.66
C LEU A 156 -9.63 -1.40 0.44
N SER A 157 -9.64 -0.10 0.15
CA SER A 157 -8.43 0.71 0.06
C SER A 157 -7.65 0.76 1.38
N LEU A 158 -8.34 0.85 2.53
CA LEU A 158 -7.69 0.80 3.84
C LEU A 158 -7.11 -0.59 4.14
N LEU A 159 -7.86 -1.65 3.79
CA LEU A 159 -7.38 -3.02 3.93
C LEU A 159 -6.08 -3.22 3.14
N GLU A 160 -6.07 -2.79 1.87
CA GLU A 160 -4.87 -2.88 1.04
C GLU A 160 -3.73 -2.01 1.57
N GLY A 161 -4.02 -0.80 2.03
CA GLY A 161 -3.03 0.06 2.68
C GLY A 161 -2.35 -0.64 3.87
N ARG A 162 -3.10 -1.42 4.67
CA ARG A 162 -2.55 -2.23 5.76
C ARG A 162 -1.74 -3.43 5.27
N ILE A 163 -2.19 -4.12 4.22
CA ILE A 163 -1.43 -5.22 3.61
C ILE A 163 -0.07 -4.68 3.11
N VAL A 164 -0.07 -3.54 2.44
CA VAL A 164 1.15 -2.87 1.96
C VAL A 164 2.03 -2.39 3.12
N GLU A 165 1.46 -1.76 4.15
CA GLU A 165 2.23 -1.31 5.33
C GLU A 165 2.89 -2.50 6.05
N THR A 166 2.16 -3.59 6.24
CA THR A 166 2.66 -4.77 6.98
C THR A 166 3.66 -5.59 6.18
N MET A 167 3.41 -5.83 4.89
CA MET A 167 4.24 -6.73 4.07
C MET A 167 5.41 -6.01 3.39
N LEU A 168 5.22 -4.75 2.99
CA LEU A 168 6.20 -3.97 2.22
C LEU A 168 6.90 -2.90 3.07
N GLY A 169 6.41 -2.62 4.27
CA GLY A 169 7.01 -1.65 5.19
C GLY A 169 6.85 -0.20 4.75
N VAL A 170 5.93 0.09 3.83
CA VAL A 170 5.66 1.46 3.36
C VAL A 170 4.59 2.10 4.24
N ARG A 171 4.90 3.26 4.82
CA ARG A 171 3.96 4.02 5.66
C ARG A 171 2.71 4.39 4.86
N MET A 172 1.55 3.93 5.33
CA MET A 172 0.21 4.20 4.79
C MET A 172 -0.70 4.84 5.84
N PRO A 173 -1.65 5.71 5.49
CA PRO A 173 -2.58 6.30 6.44
C PRO A 173 -3.37 5.22 7.19
N ARG A 174 -3.53 5.38 8.50
CA ARG A 174 -4.27 4.41 9.33
C ARG A 174 -5.74 4.78 9.46
N ARG A 175 -6.06 6.06 9.33
CA ARG A 175 -7.40 6.61 9.40
C ARG A 175 -8.01 6.77 8.00
N PRO A 176 -9.32 6.52 7.80
CA PRO A 176 -10.00 6.98 6.60
C PRO A 176 -9.90 8.52 6.48
N PRO A 177 -9.99 9.11 5.29
CA PRO A 177 -10.25 10.55 5.19
C PRO A 177 -11.53 10.90 5.94
N TYR A 178 -11.50 12.03 6.66
CA TYR A 178 -12.68 12.49 7.38
C TYR A 178 -13.80 12.76 6.35
N PRO A 179 -15.05 12.36 6.61
CA PRO A 179 -16.14 12.70 5.72
C PRO A 179 -16.35 14.22 5.76
N ALA A 180 -15.73 14.96 4.82
CA ALA A 180 -15.80 16.42 4.69
C ALA A 180 -17.22 16.99 4.46
N GLN A 181 -18.26 16.17 4.64
CA GLN A 181 -19.63 16.42 4.18
C GLN A 181 -20.68 16.19 5.28
N GLN A 182 -20.29 16.06 6.55
CA GLN A 182 -21.25 16.09 7.66
C GLN A 182 -21.91 17.47 7.72
N GLY A 183 -23.21 17.53 7.39
CA GLY A 183 -24.01 18.76 7.33
C GLY A 183 -24.49 19.17 5.94
N LEU A 184 -23.97 18.58 4.85
CA LEU A 184 -24.49 18.85 3.50
C LEU A 184 -25.75 18.02 3.21
N PRO A 185 -26.72 18.58 2.45
CA PRO A 185 -27.86 17.81 1.97
C PRO A 185 -27.39 16.63 1.11
N LEU A 186 -28.04 15.47 1.26
CA LEU A 186 -27.64 14.19 0.67
C LEU A 186 -27.28 14.29 -0.83
N LEU A 187 -28.04 15.09 -1.60
CA LEU A 187 -27.80 15.31 -3.03
C LEU A 187 -26.47 16.03 -3.32
N LYS A 188 -26.10 17.06 -2.55
CA LYS A 188 -24.80 17.74 -2.69
C LYS A 188 -23.65 16.82 -2.26
N ARG A 189 -23.90 15.96 -1.26
CA ARG A 189 -22.94 14.95 -0.80
C ARG A 189 -22.65 13.91 -1.90
N ILE A 190 -23.70 13.41 -2.56
CA ILE A 190 -23.60 12.49 -3.70
C ILE A 190 -22.83 13.14 -4.85
N GLY A 191 -23.17 14.38 -5.22
CA GLY A 191 -22.48 15.11 -6.28
C GLY A 191 -20.98 15.31 -5.99
N ALA A 192 -20.64 15.66 -4.75
CA ALA A 192 -19.25 15.83 -4.33
C ALA A 192 -18.45 14.51 -4.32
N MET A 193 -19.09 13.36 -4.11
CA MET A 193 -18.41 12.05 -4.21
C MET A 193 -18.12 11.66 -5.67
N PHE A 194 -18.94 12.10 -6.62
CA PHE A 194 -18.70 11.88 -8.05
C PHE A 194 -17.51 12.68 -8.59
N THR A 195 -17.33 13.90 -8.08
CA THR A 195 -16.21 14.79 -8.46
C THR A 195 -14.95 14.57 -7.63
N ASP A 196 -14.99 13.68 -6.64
CA ASP A 196 -13.84 13.36 -5.80
C ASP A 196 -12.80 12.55 -6.59
N GLY A 197 -11.70 13.20 -6.95
CA GLY A 197 -10.59 12.58 -7.67
C GLY A 197 -10.02 11.33 -6.97
N ARG A 198 -10.10 11.27 -5.63
CA ARG A 198 -9.63 10.12 -4.85
C ARG A 198 -10.40 8.85 -5.15
N THR A 199 -11.70 8.95 -5.36
CA THR A 199 -12.55 7.80 -5.71
C THR A 199 -12.06 7.19 -7.02
N TRP A 200 -11.76 8.03 -8.00
CA TRP A 200 -11.29 7.60 -9.32
C TRP A 200 -9.88 7.03 -9.28
N THR A 201 -8.95 7.62 -8.52
CA THR A 201 -7.60 7.04 -8.36
C THR A 201 -7.64 5.69 -7.63
N THR A 202 -8.53 5.53 -6.65
CA THR A 202 -8.72 4.26 -5.94
C THR A 202 -9.32 3.19 -6.84
N LEU A 203 -10.33 3.54 -7.64
CA LEU A 203 -10.92 2.62 -8.63
C LEU A 203 -9.89 2.23 -9.69
N PHE A 204 -9.14 3.20 -10.20
CA PHE A 204 -8.06 2.96 -11.16
C PHE A 204 -7.00 2.02 -10.59
N TYR A 205 -6.62 2.20 -9.32
CA TYR A 205 -5.74 1.28 -8.61
C TYR A 205 -6.32 -0.15 -8.54
N MET A 206 -7.60 -0.30 -8.20
CA MET A 206 -8.27 -1.61 -8.17
C MET A 206 -8.31 -2.30 -9.55
N LEU A 207 -8.46 -1.51 -10.62
CA LEU A 207 -8.36 -1.99 -12.00
C LEU A 207 -6.93 -2.43 -12.35
N LEU A 208 -5.93 -1.64 -11.93
CA LEU A 208 -4.51 -1.91 -12.18
C LEU A 208 -3.99 -3.13 -11.39
N MET A 209 -4.66 -3.49 -10.31
CA MET A 209 -4.25 -4.58 -9.43
C MET A 209 -4.26 -5.95 -10.09
N LEU A 210 -5.17 -6.22 -11.03
CA LEU A 210 -5.16 -7.48 -11.78
C LEU A 210 -3.92 -7.64 -12.68
N PRO A 211 -3.62 -6.72 -13.63
CA PRO A 211 -2.44 -6.87 -14.48
C PRO A 211 -1.14 -6.86 -13.66
N LEU A 212 -1.05 -6.03 -12.61
CA LEU A 212 0.09 -6.06 -11.70
C LEU A 212 0.21 -7.39 -10.95
N GLY A 213 -0.90 -7.90 -10.40
CA GLY A 213 -0.94 -9.18 -9.70
C GLY A 213 -0.50 -10.35 -10.59
N ILE A 214 -0.91 -10.37 -11.86
CA ILE A 214 -0.44 -11.37 -12.84
C ILE A 214 1.07 -11.27 -13.02
N ILE A 215 1.61 -10.06 -13.29
CA ILE A 215 3.05 -9.85 -13.49
C ILE A 215 3.84 -10.30 -12.25
N TYR A 216 3.42 -9.88 -11.07
CA TYR A 216 4.05 -10.18 -9.79
C TYR A 216 4.07 -11.68 -9.50
N PHE A 217 2.92 -12.33 -9.64
CA PHE A 217 2.78 -13.76 -9.40
C PHE A 217 3.60 -14.58 -10.41
N THR A 218 3.52 -14.25 -11.71
CA THR A 218 4.30 -14.94 -12.74
C THR A 218 5.80 -14.80 -12.49
N ILE A 219 6.30 -13.60 -12.20
CA ILE A 219 7.72 -13.40 -11.86
C ILE A 219 8.10 -14.23 -10.65
N ALA A 220 7.36 -14.13 -9.54
CA ALA A 220 7.67 -14.86 -8.31
C ALA A 220 7.70 -16.38 -8.53
N VAL A 221 6.65 -16.94 -9.15
CA VAL A 221 6.53 -18.38 -9.38
C VAL A 221 7.56 -18.88 -10.38
N THR A 222 7.79 -18.18 -11.50
CA THR A 222 8.77 -18.61 -12.51
C THR A 222 10.18 -18.61 -11.93
N PHE A 223 10.63 -17.53 -11.30
CA PHE A 223 12.00 -17.45 -10.77
C PHE A 223 12.21 -18.43 -9.61
N LEU A 224 11.24 -18.58 -8.70
CA LEU A 224 11.34 -19.57 -7.63
C LEU A 224 11.38 -20.99 -8.19
N SER A 225 10.47 -21.34 -9.10
CA SER A 225 10.40 -22.71 -9.65
C SER A 225 11.68 -23.07 -10.40
N VAL A 226 12.21 -22.17 -11.24
CA VAL A 226 13.46 -22.41 -11.98
C VAL A 226 14.65 -22.53 -11.02
N SER A 227 14.74 -21.64 -10.02
CA SER A 227 15.84 -21.67 -9.05
C SER A 227 15.83 -22.95 -8.23
N LEU A 228 14.65 -23.36 -7.72
CA LEU A 228 14.50 -24.59 -6.95
C LEU A 228 14.75 -25.84 -7.81
N ALA A 229 14.30 -25.85 -9.07
CA ALA A 229 14.57 -26.95 -9.99
C ALA A 229 16.07 -27.13 -10.24
N PHE A 230 16.81 -26.02 -10.40
CA PHE A 230 18.26 -26.03 -10.58
C PHE A 230 18.98 -26.45 -9.29
N ILE A 231 18.59 -25.93 -8.13
CA ILE A 231 19.15 -26.35 -6.83
C ILE A 231 18.91 -27.86 -6.59
N GLY A 232 17.73 -28.36 -6.97
CA GLY A 232 17.36 -29.77 -6.85
C GLY A 232 18.03 -30.69 -7.87
N SER A 233 18.76 -30.16 -8.87
CA SER A 233 19.33 -30.96 -9.95
C SER A 233 20.27 -32.09 -9.51
N PRO A 234 21.15 -31.92 -8.49
CA PRO A 234 22.02 -33.00 -8.04
C PRO A 234 21.23 -34.13 -7.38
N PHE A 235 20.13 -33.79 -6.68
CA PHE A 235 19.25 -34.76 -6.06
C PHE A 235 18.54 -35.60 -7.12
N VAL A 236 17.90 -34.96 -8.11
CA VAL A 236 17.25 -35.65 -9.24
C VAL A 236 18.21 -36.64 -9.91
N LYS A 237 19.45 -36.20 -10.15
CA LYS A 237 20.49 -37.05 -10.74
C LYS A 237 20.91 -38.22 -9.85
N ALA A 238 20.97 -38.04 -8.53
CA ALA A 238 21.29 -39.10 -7.59
C ALA A 238 20.24 -40.24 -7.61
N PHE A 239 18.98 -39.94 -7.95
CA PHE A 239 17.92 -40.95 -8.15
C PHE A 239 17.97 -41.63 -9.53
N GLY A 240 19.01 -41.38 -10.34
CA GLY A 240 19.16 -41.98 -11.67
C GLY A 240 18.30 -41.33 -12.74
N LEU A 241 17.66 -40.19 -12.45
CA LEU A 241 16.90 -39.42 -13.42
C LEU A 241 17.80 -38.38 -14.08
N ASN A 242 17.73 -38.28 -15.41
CA ASN A 242 18.43 -37.23 -16.14
C ASN A 242 17.77 -35.87 -15.87
N VAL A 243 18.58 -34.88 -15.47
CA VAL A 243 18.13 -33.54 -15.08
C VAL A 243 17.46 -32.79 -16.23
N ILE A 244 18.02 -32.95 -17.44
CA ILE A 244 17.51 -32.34 -18.66
C ILE A 244 17.53 -33.45 -19.72
N ASN A 245 16.37 -33.75 -20.31
CA ASN A 245 16.26 -34.64 -21.46
C ASN A 245 15.74 -33.81 -22.62
N MET A 246 16.50 -33.76 -23.71
CA MET A 246 16.03 -33.19 -24.97
C MET A 246 16.22 -34.25 -26.04
N ASP A 247 15.16 -34.53 -26.77
CA ASP A 247 15.21 -35.38 -27.95
C ASP A 247 14.74 -34.54 -29.13
N VAL A 248 15.65 -34.28 -30.08
CA VAL A 248 15.35 -33.51 -31.28
C VAL A 248 15.91 -34.27 -32.47
N ASP A 249 15.01 -34.74 -33.34
CA ASP A 249 15.35 -35.37 -34.63
C ASP A 249 16.39 -36.51 -34.53
N GLY A 250 16.25 -37.37 -33.51
CA GLY A 250 17.14 -38.51 -33.26
C GLY A 250 18.41 -38.18 -32.47
N PHE A 251 18.63 -36.91 -32.10
CA PHE A 251 19.67 -36.52 -31.15
C PHE A 251 19.10 -36.46 -29.74
N SER A 252 19.41 -37.48 -28.94
CA SER A 252 19.08 -37.52 -27.52
C SER A 252 20.21 -36.93 -26.67
N TYR A 253 19.95 -35.80 -26.02
CA TYR A 253 20.82 -35.22 -24.99
C TYR A 253 20.34 -35.67 -23.61
N TYR A 254 21.15 -36.51 -22.94
CA TYR A 254 20.86 -37.09 -21.62
C TYR A 254 21.28 -36.19 -20.45
N GLY A 255 21.38 -34.88 -20.69
CA GLY A 255 21.67 -33.90 -19.65
C GLY A 255 23.16 -33.76 -19.31
N PRO A 256 23.50 -32.73 -18.51
CA PRO A 256 24.90 -32.48 -18.15
C PRO A 256 25.48 -33.60 -17.28
N GLY A 257 26.78 -33.87 -17.41
CA GLY A 257 27.57 -34.69 -16.48
C GLY A 257 27.54 -34.13 -15.04
N TRP A 258 28.07 -34.87 -14.05
CA TRP A 258 28.01 -34.43 -12.64
C TRP A 258 28.57 -33.02 -12.41
N ALA A 259 29.67 -32.66 -13.09
CA ALA A 259 30.22 -31.31 -13.04
C ALA A 259 29.22 -30.24 -13.53
N GLY A 260 28.54 -30.48 -14.65
CA GLY A 260 27.52 -29.57 -15.17
C GLY A 260 26.26 -29.53 -14.30
N THR A 261 25.88 -30.64 -13.67
CA THR A 261 24.78 -30.68 -12.68
C THR A 261 25.10 -29.87 -11.43
N ILE A 262 26.34 -29.92 -10.94
CA ILE A 262 26.79 -29.09 -9.81
C ILE A 262 26.82 -27.61 -10.23
N ALA A 263 27.32 -27.31 -11.43
CA ALA A 263 27.28 -25.94 -11.97
C ALA A 263 25.85 -25.41 -12.07
N LEU A 264 24.89 -26.22 -12.53
CA LEU A 264 23.47 -25.85 -12.59
C LEU A 264 22.91 -25.55 -11.20
N CYS A 265 23.24 -26.37 -10.20
CA CYS A 265 22.87 -26.11 -8.81
C CYS A 265 23.41 -24.76 -8.31
N LEU A 266 24.69 -24.45 -8.56
CA LEU A 266 25.28 -23.16 -8.21
C LEU A 266 24.58 -22.00 -8.92
N VAL A 267 24.23 -22.16 -10.20
CA VAL A 267 23.43 -21.17 -10.95
C VAL A 267 22.05 -21.00 -10.32
N GLY A 268 21.39 -22.09 -9.91
CA GLY A 268 20.12 -22.05 -9.20
C GLY A 268 20.19 -21.28 -7.88
N ILE A 269 21.26 -21.46 -7.11
CA ILE A 269 21.52 -20.69 -5.89
C ILE A 269 21.65 -19.20 -6.24
N VAL A 270 22.51 -18.83 -7.19
CA VAL A 270 22.69 -17.43 -7.58
C VAL A 270 21.37 -16.81 -8.09
N LEU A 271 20.61 -17.57 -8.89
CA LEU A 271 19.31 -17.14 -9.42
C LEU A 271 18.28 -16.92 -8.30
N LEU A 272 18.27 -17.78 -7.28
CA LEU A 272 17.40 -17.62 -6.11
C LEU A 272 17.68 -16.29 -5.41
N PHE A 273 18.93 -15.98 -5.08
CA PHE A 273 19.29 -14.73 -4.43
C PHE A 273 19.05 -13.51 -5.32
N ALA A 274 19.29 -13.62 -6.64
CA ALA A 274 18.94 -12.58 -7.60
C ALA A 274 17.42 -12.32 -7.63
N SER A 275 16.60 -13.38 -7.57
CA SER A 275 15.14 -13.25 -7.51
C SER A 275 14.67 -12.57 -6.23
N LEU A 276 15.29 -12.85 -5.08
CA LEU A 276 14.96 -12.19 -3.82
C LEU A 276 15.27 -10.68 -3.87
N HIS A 277 16.36 -10.28 -4.52
CA HIS A 277 16.64 -8.88 -4.80
C HIS A 277 15.59 -8.23 -5.70
N LEU A 278 15.17 -8.94 -6.77
CA LEU A 278 14.13 -8.48 -7.67
C LEU A 278 12.79 -8.29 -6.94
N VAL A 279 12.37 -9.27 -6.15
CA VAL A 279 11.16 -9.24 -5.31
C VAL A 279 11.16 -8.01 -4.39
N ARG A 280 12.29 -7.74 -3.74
CA ARG A 280 12.43 -6.55 -2.88
C ARG A 280 12.31 -5.25 -3.68
N GLY A 281 12.88 -5.20 -4.88
CA GLY A 281 12.76 -4.06 -5.79
C GLY A 281 11.31 -3.81 -6.20
N ILE A 282 10.60 -4.87 -6.61
CA ILE A 282 9.19 -4.83 -6.99
C ILE A 282 8.32 -4.42 -5.81
N GLY A 283 8.55 -4.96 -4.61
CA GLY A 283 7.80 -4.58 -3.41
C GLY A 283 7.90 -3.09 -3.08
N ARG A 284 9.10 -2.50 -3.23
CA ARG A 284 9.27 -1.04 -3.06
C ARG A 284 8.53 -0.24 -4.12
N LEU A 285 8.62 -0.65 -5.39
CA LEU A 285 7.93 -0.01 -6.49
C LEU A 285 6.41 -0.06 -6.28
N HIS A 286 5.88 -1.22 -5.90
CA HIS A 286 4.46 -1.40 -5.63
C HIS A 286 4.00 -0.52 -4.47
N GLY A 287 4.74 -0.49 -3.36
CA GLY A 287 4.39 0.37 -2.23
C GLY A 287 4.34 1.87 -2.60
N GLN A 288 5.18 2.32 -3.54
CA GLN A 288 5.12 3.68 -4.07
C GLN A 288 3.87 3.92 -4.94
N ILE A 289 3.51 2.97 -5.81
CA ILE A 289 2.29 3.02 -6.62
C ILE A 289 1.06 3.09 -5.72
N ALA A 290 0.98 2.21 -4.73
CA ALA A 290 -0.10 2.20 -3.75
C ALA A 290 -0.19 3.53 -3.01
N LYS A 291 0.95 4.08 -2.56
CA LYS A 291 0.95 5.34 -1.82
C LYS A 291 0.50 6.50 -2.70
N GLY A 292 0.97 6.56 -3.94
CA GLY A 292 0.62 7.63 -4.87
C GLY A 292 -0.85 7.61 -5.32
N LEU A 293 -1.48 6.44 -5.37
CA LEU A 293 -2.87 6.30 -5.84
C LEU A 293 -3.91 6.28 -4.71
N LEU A 294 -3.56 5.75 -3.52
CA LEU A 294 -4.48 5.59 -2.38
C LEU A 294 -4.41 6.75 -1.39
N VAL A 295 -3.29 7.47 -1.33
CA VAL A 295 -3.10 8.61 -0.43
C VAL A 295 -3.21 9.91 -1.23
N PRO A 296 -4.02 10.89 -0.78
CA PRO A 296 -4.07 12.19 -1.40
C PRO A 296 -2.66 12.81 -1.46
N SER A 297 -2.28 13.32 -2.62
CA SER A 297 -1.09 14.16 -2.72
C SER A 297 -1.31 15.40 -1.87
N SER A 298 -0.32 15.77 -1.05
CA SER A 298 -0.36 17.00 -0.24
C SER A 298 -0.31 18.29 -1.08
N ALA A 299 -0.21 18.15 -2.41
CA ALA A 299 -0.25 19.25 -3.37
C ALA A 299 -1.61 19.31 -4.08
N ALA A 300 -2.59 19.93 -3.41
CA ALA A 300 -3.67 20.72 -4.00
C ALA A 300 -4.40 21.51 -2.90
#